data_AF-A0A450T7V2-F1
#
_entry.id   AF-A0A450T7V2-F1
#
_cell.length_a   1.000
_cell.length_b   1.000
_cell.length_c   1.000
_cell.angle_alpha   90.00
_cell.angle_beta   90.00
_cell.angle_gamma   90.00
#
_symmetry.space_group_name_H-M   'P 1'
#
loop_
_entity.id
_entity.type
_entity.pdbx_description
1 polymer ?
#
loop_
_entity_poly.entity_id
_entity_poly.type
_entity_poly.pdbx_seq_one_letter_code
_entity_poly.pdbx_strand_id
1 'polypeptide(L)' 'SLYKSDYDGSEQRCTSKGGDGKRALRGGAWYDSPGRLRSADRDRYNPNEADDSIGFRLARDF' A
#
# COMPACT_ATOMS: atom_id res chain seq x y z
N SER A 1 23.32 -1.15 -6.06
CA SER A 1 22.72 -1.43 -4.74
C SER A 1 22.08 -0.15 -4.24
N LEU A 2 20.84 -0.21 -3.71
CA LEU A 2 20.17 0.94 -3.07
C LEU A 2 20.60 1.12 -1.59
N TYR A 3 21.43 0.21 -1.08
CA TYR A 3 21.98 0.29 0.26
C TYR A 3 22.97 1.46 0.38
N LYS A 4 22.81 2.27 1.43
CA LYS A 4 23.73 3.34 1.82
C LYS A 4 24.33 3.02 3.18
N SER A 5 25.64 3.27 3.33
CA SER A 5 26.36 3.10 4.60
C SER A 5 25.79 3.99 5.70
N ASP A 6 25.41 5.20 5.32
CA ASP A 6 24.85 6.22 6.20
C ASP A 6 23.38 6.45 5.85
N TYR A 7 22.57 6.66 6.90
CA TYR A 7 21.18 7.02 6.76
C TYR A 7 21.06 8.41 6.12
N ASP A 8 20.47 8.48 4.93
CA ASP A 8 20.37 9.72 4.16
C ASP A 8 18.95 10.31 4.09
N GLY A 9 17.97 9.61 4.68
CA GLY A 9 16.57 10.02 4.72
C GLY A 9 15.90 10.11 3.35
N SER A 10 16.46 9.48 2.30
CA SER A 10 15.92 9.55 0.95
C SER A 10 14.48 8.99 0.85
N GLU A 11 14.11 8.06 1.73
CA GLU A 11 12.77 7.52 1.87
C GLU A 11 11.74 8.49 2.47
N GLN A 12 12.18 9.58 3.11
CA GLN A 12 11.28 10.64 3.59
C GLN A 12 10.75 11.52 2.44
N ARG A 13 11.30 11.37 1.24
CA ARG A 13 10.88 12.14 0.08
C ARG A 13 9.57 11.57 -0.47
N CYS A 14 8.45 12.09 0.04
CA CYS A 14 7.13 11.75 -0.48
C CYS A 14 6.99 12.18 -1.95
N THR A 15 6.31 11.36 -2.75
CA THR A 15 5.90 11.77 -4.10
C THR A 15 4.97 12.98 -4.01
N SER A 16 4.96 13.84 -5.04
CA SER A 16 3.98 14.93 -5.13
C SER A 16 2.57 14.39 -4.87
N LYS A 17 1.75 15.11 -4.10
CA LYS A 17 0.35 14.73 -3.77
C LYS A 17 -0.58 14.60 -4.99
N GLY A 18 -0.09 14.72 -6.23
CA GLY A 18 -0.86 14.75 -7.48
C GLY A 18 -1.42 13.41 -7.96
N GLY A 19 -2.09 12.67 -7.07
CA GLY A 19 -2.74 11.42 -7.41
C GLY A 19 -3.97 11.23 -6.55
N ASP A 20 -4.89 12.20 -6.59
CA ASP A 20 -6.01 12.41 -5.65
C ASP A 20 -7.09 11.30 -5.66
N GLY A 21 -6.91 10.25 -6.48
CA GLY A 21 -7.83 9.11 -6.53
C GLY A 21 -7.57 8.07 -5.46
N LYS A 22 -8.61 7.36 -5.04
CA LYS A 22 -8.46 6.17 -4.17
C LYS A 22 -7.65 5.07 -4.87
N ARG A 23 -6.81 4.36 -4.14
CA ARG A 23 -6.06 3.17 -4.59
C ARG A 23 -6.85 1.91 -4.27
N ALA A 24 -6.71 0.89 -5.12
CA ALA A 24 -7.34 -0.39 -4.91
C ALA A 24 -6.45 -1.30 -4.04
N LEU A 25 -6.95 -1.74 -2.90
CA LEU A 25 -6.33 -2.78 -2.07
C LEU A 25 -7.03 -4.12 -2.28
N ARG A 26 -6.33 -5.22 -1.97
CA ARG A 26 -6.76 -6.60 -2.23
C ARG A 26 -6.36 -7.50 -1.07
N GLY A 27 -7.13 -8.57 -0.87
CA GLY A 27 -6.79 -9.67 0.04
C GLY A 27 -7.50 -9.61 1.40
N GLY A 28 -8.13 -8.48 1.74
CA GLY A 28 -8.79 -8.27 3.03
C GLY A 28 -7.81 -8.15 4.20
N ALA A 29 -8.37 -7.87 5.37
CA ALA A 29 -7.68 -7.72 6.65
C ALA A 29 -8.20 -8.73 7.69
N TRP A 30 -7.60 -8.70 8.89
CA TRP A 30 -7.85 -9.68 9.95
C TRP A 30 -9.30 -9.72 10.47
N TYR A 31 -10.07 -8.63 10.32
CA TYR A 31 -11.47 -8.54 10.76
C TYR A 31 -12.49 -8.76 9.63
N ASP A 32 -12.05 -8.94 8.38
CA ASP A 32 -12.98 -9.05 7.26
C ASP A 32 -13.76 -10.35 7.30
N SER A 33 -15.08 -10.23 7.14
CA SER A 33 -15.95 -11.40 7.02
C SER A 33 -15.62 -12.23 5.77
N PRO A 34 -15.74 -13.57 5.79
CA PRO A 34 -15.45 -14.43 4.64
C PRO A 34 -16.16 -14.02 3.34
N GLY A 35 -17.35 -13.42 3.44
CA GLY A 35 -18.08 -12.89 2.30
C GLY A 35 -17.42 -11.71 1.58
N ARG A 36 -16.36 -11.11 2.12
CA ARG A 36 -15.61 -10.00 1.51
C ARG A 36 -14.22 -10.42 0.97
N LEU A 37 -13.71 -11.60 1.32
CA LEU A 37 -12.38 -12.08 0.85
C LEU A 37 -12.40 -12.68 -0.57
N ARG A 38 -13.11 -12.06 -1.52
CA ARG A 38 -13.14 -12.54 -2.92
C ARG A 38 -11.92 -12.03 -3.68
N SER A 39 -11.40 -12.82 -4.61
CA SER A 39 -10.27 -12.39 -5.45
C SER A 39 -10.58 -11.14 -6.30
N ALA A 40 -11.86 -10.94 -6.62
CA ALA A 40 -12.35 -9.78 -7.37
C ALA A 40 -12.73 -8.58 -6.49
N ASP A 41 -12.67 -8.71 -5.16
CA ASP A 41 -12.97 -7.62 -4.25
C ASP A 41 -11.92 -6.51 -4.37
N ARG A 42 -12.33 -5.24 -4.17
CA ARG A 42 -11.55 -4.04 -4.47
C ARG A 42 -11.85 -2.93 -3.49
N ASP A 43 -11.18 -2.99 -2.34
CA ASP A 43 -11.25 -1.91 -1.37
C ASP A 43 -10.62 -0.62 -1.90
N ARG A 44 -11.18 0.51 -1.52
CA ARG A 44 -10.79 1.83 -2.04
C ARG A 44 -10.37 2.75 -0.89
N TYR A 45 -9.07 2.99 -0.79
CA TYR A 45 -8.45 3.80 0.27
C TYR A 45 -7.70 4.99 -0.32
N ASN A 46 -7.62 6.08 0.44
CA ASN A 46 -6.79 7.21 0.03
C ASN A 46 -5.31 6.81 0.12
N PRO A 47 -4.43 7.28 -0.78
CA PRO A 47 -3.01 6.93 -0.74
C PRO A 47 -2.28 7.45 0.50
N ASN A 48 -2.86 8.42 1.22
CA ASN A 48 -2.31 8.99 2.45
C ASN A 48 -2.95 8.40 3.71
N GLU A 49 -3.81 7.39 3.56
CA GLU A 49 -4.51 6.75 4.67
C GLU A 49 -3.59 5.73 5.35
N ALA A 50 -3.38 5.92 6.65
CA ALA A 50 -2.54 5.06 7.49
C ALA A 50 -3.46 4.32 8.47
N ASP A 51 -3.99 3.18 8.02
CA ASP A 51 -4.91 2.32 8.75
C ASP A 51 -4.23 0.99 9.07
N ASP A 52 -4.50 0.41 10.23
CA ASP A 52 -3.84 -0.82 10.72
C ASP A 52 -4.28 -2.08 9.96
N SER A 53 -5.31 -1.98 9.13
CA SER A 53 -5.74 -2.99 8.17
C SER A 53 -4.99 -2.96 6.84
N ILE A 54 -4.14 -1.95 6.61
CA ILE A 54 -3.43 -1.73 5.34
C ILE A 54 -1.97 -2.19 5.44
N GLY A 55 -1.52 -2.97 4.45
CA GLY A 55 -0.13 -3.40 4.30
C GLY A 55 0.31 -3.44 2.84
N PHE A 56 1.55 -3.90 2.59
CA PHE A 56 2.10 -4.03 1.24
C PHE A 56 2.68 -5.43 0.98
N ARG A 57 2.59 -5.87 -0.28
CA ARG A 57 3.25 -7.06 -0.79
C ARG A 57 4.16 -6.66 -1.94
N LEU A 58 5.43 -7.03 -1.86
CA LEU A 58 6.39 -6.73 -2.90
C LEU A 58 6.09 -7.53 -4.18
N ALA A 59 6.32 -6.90 -5.32
CA ALA A 59 6.28 -7.51 -6.64
C ALA A 59 7.56 -7.12 -7.40
N ARG A 60 7.97 -7.96 -8.34
CA ARG A 60 9.15 -7.74 -9.19
C ARG A 60 8.76 -8.01 -10.65
N ASP A 61 9.41 -7.31 -11.57
CA ASP A 61 9.41 -7.64 -12.99
C ASP A 61 10.20 -8.94 -13.27
N PHE A 62 10.01 -9.48 -14.48
CA PHE A 62 10.68 -10.67 -14.98
C PHE A 62 11.97 -10.34 -15.74
#